data_AF-A0A839LH86-F1
#
_entry.id   AF-A0A839LH86-F1
#
_cell.length_a   1.000
_cell.length_b   1.000
_cell.length_c   1.000
_cell.angle_alpha   90.00
_cell.angle_beta   90.00
_cell.angle_gamma   90.00
#
_symmetry.space_group_name_H-M   'P 1'
#
loop_
_entity.id
_entity.type
_entity.pdbx_description
1 polymer ?
#
loop_
_entity_poly.entity_id
_entity_poly.type
_entity_poly.pdbx_seq_one_letter_code
_entity_poly.pdbx_strand_id
1 'polypeptide(L)'
;MTDHAILCKKGRYSILAKSHELPLRDGSITKLHLVQEQGQEEPARFLRAIANDVAGTFVFDVRDLARCLDLEIRQLPARDTLGVITLTLRQFYTNAAALRCKIIEQCLVSFRDVMDQQVAA
;
A
#
# COMPACT_ATOMS: atom_id res chain seq x y z
N MET A 1 -15.00 1.72 18.29
CA MET A 1 -13.62 2.07 17.87
C MET A 1 -12.76 0.82 18.00
N THR A 2 -12.27 0.27 16.90
CA THR A 2 -11.32 -0.85 16.97
C THR A 2 -9.94 -0.27 17.19
N ASP A 3 -9.37 -0.50 18.37
CA ASP A 3 -8.04 0.02 18.69
C ASP A 3 -7.00 -0.76 17.87
N HIS A 4 -6.44 -0.10 16.84
CA HIS A 4 -5.42 -0.68 16.00
C HIS A 4 -4.05 -0.25 16.51
N ALA A 5 -3.24 -1.22 16.95
CA ALA A 5 -1.84 -0.93 17.30
C ALA A 5 -1.12 -0.29 16.11
N ILE A 6 -0.48 0.86 16.33
CA ILE A 6 0.28 1.60 15.32
C ILE A 6 1.74 1.16 15.37
N LEU A 7 2.31 0.74 14.24
CA LEU A 7 3.72 0.39 14.13
C LEU A 7 4.60 1.64 14.05
N CYS A 8 4.23 2.57 13.17
CA CYS A 8 4.94 3.81 12.97
C CYS A 8 4.06 4.84 12.25
N LYS A 9 4.54 6.09 12.19
CA LYS A 9 3.91 7.19 11.45
C LYS A 9 4.82 7.66 10.31
N LYS A 10 4.23 8.01 9.18
CA LYS A 10 4.90 8.59 8.01
C LYS A 10 4.09 9.79 7.51
N GLY A 11 4.54 11.00 7.82
CA GLY A 11 3.77 12.22 7.54
C GLY A 11 2.38 12.15 8.18
N ARG A 12 1.33 12.32 7.38
CA ARG A 12 -0.08 12.24 7.80
C ARG A 12 -0.62 10.82 7.94
N TYR A 13 0.20 9.79 7.74
CA TYR A 13 -0.24 8.40 7.72
C TYR A 13 0.23 7.64 8.96
N SER A 14 -0.70 6.91 9.59
CA SER A 14 -0.44 5.91 10.61
C SER A 14 -0.42 4.53 9.96
N ILE A 15 0.67 3.79 10.13
CA ILE A 15 0.81 2.42 9.64
C ILE A 15 0.42 1.47 10.75
N LEU A 16 -0.56 0.62 10.49
CA LEU A 16 -1.15 -0.27 11.49
C LEU A 16 -0.39 -1.61 11.55
N ALA A 17 -0.32 -2.21 12.74
CA ALA A 17 0.23 -3.55 12.94
C ALA A 17 -0.60 -4.62 12.22
N LYS A 18 -1.90 -4.34 12.05
CA LYS A 18 -2.78 -5.16 11.21
C LYS A 18 -2.26 -5.14 9.78
N SER A 19 -1.91 -6.32 9.30
CA SER A 19 -1.41 -6.55 7.95
C SER A 19 -2.17 -7.69 7.30
N HIS A 20 -2.06 -7.74 5.99
CA HIS A 20 -2.58 -8.81 5.15
C HIS A 20 -1.43 -9.47 4.41
N GLU A 21 -1.42 -10.80 4.38
CA GLU A 21 -0.45 -11.56 3.62
C GLU A 21 -0.90 -11.70 2.17
N LEU A 22 -0.03 -11.28 1.26
CA LEU A 22 -0.24 -11.36 -0.17
C LEU A 22 0.67 -12.47 -0.73
N PRO A 23 0.16 -13.71 -0.87
CA PRO A 23 0.89 -14.78 -1.52
C PRO A 23 0.90 -14.57 -3.04
N LEU A 24 2.06 -14.70 -3.65
CA LEU A 24 2.26 -14.59 -5.09
C LEU A 24 2.42 -15.96 -5.77
N ARG A 25 2.52 -15.94 -7.10
CA ARG A 25 2.43 -17.15 -7.93
C ARG A 25 3.56 -18.14 -7.67
N ASP A 26 4.76 -17.63 -7.40
CA ASP A 26 5.93 -18.41 -7.04
C ASP A 26 5.92 -18.92 -5.59
N GLY A 27 4.87 -18.63 -4.82
CA GLY A 27 4.76 -18.99 -3.41
C GLY A 27 5.39 -17.99 -2.43
N SER A 28 6.08 -16.96 -2.93
CA SER A 28 6.60 -15.88 -2.08
C SER A 28 5.47 -15.03 -1.50
N ILE A 29 5.72 -14.42 -0.34
CA ILE A 29 4.69 -13.66 0.40
C ILE A 29 5.18 -12.23 0.65
N THR A 30 4.29 -11.25 0.43
CA THR A 30 4.49 -9.86 0.85
C THR A 30 3.43 -9.47 1.88
N LYS A 31 3.85 -8.84 2.98
CA LYS A 31 2.93 -8.30 3.99
C LYS A 31 2.56 -6.86 3.65
N LEU A 32 1.27 -6.60 3.49
CA LEU A 32 0.71 -5.28 3.27
C LEU A 32 0.02 -4.80 4.54
N HIS A 33 0.59 -3.78 5.17
CA HIS A 33 0.02 -3.14 6.33
C HIS A 33 -1.13 -2.21 5.93
N LEU A 34 -2.16 -2.17 6.78
CA LEU A 34 -3.22 -1.17 6.64
C LEU A 34 -2.66 0.21 6.99
N VAL A 35 -3.17 1.23 6.30
CA VAL A 35 -2.79 2.62 6.50
C VAL A 35 -4.02 3.41 6.87
N GLN A 36 -3.90 4.23 7.92
CA GLN A 36 -4.92 5.17 8.34
C GLN A 36 -4.40 6.59 8.12
N GLU A 37 -5.19 7.44 7.48
CA GLU A 37 -4.86 8.85 7.28
C GLU A 37 -5.32 9.68 8.49
N GLN A 38 -4.56 10.69 8.87
CA GLN A 38 -4.89 11.58 9.98
C GLN A 38 -6.27 12.21 9.79
N GLY A 39 -7.10 12.13 10.82
CA GLY A 39 -8.48 12.64 10.78
C GLY A 39 -9.51 11.66 10.21
N GLN A 40 -9.10 10.50 9.71
CA GLN A 40 -10.00 9.41 9.33
C GLN A 40 -10.12 8.40 10.47
N GLU A 41 -11.34 7.93 10.76
CA GLU A 41 -11.59 6.92 11.79
C GLU A 41 -11.23 5.51 11.30
N GLU A 42 -11.40 5.26 10.00
CA GLU A 42 -11.20 3.95 9.39
C GLU A 42 -9.93 3.89 8.52
N PRO A 43 -9.31 2.71 8.36
CA PRO A 43 -8.20 2.52 7.44
C PRO A 43 -8.59 2.89 6.01
N ALA A 44 -7.68 3.56 5.31
CA ALA A 44 -7.86 3.94 3.92
C ALA A 44 -8.00 2.69 3.05
N ARG A 45 -8.98 2.71 2.14
CA ARG A 45 -9.30 1.54 1.29
C ARG A 45 -8.16 1.21 0.33
N PHE A 46 -7.56 2.23 -0.26
CA PHE A 46 -6.55 2.11 -1.33
C PHE A 46 -5.09 2.19 -0.84
N LEU A 47 -4.86 2.77 0.34
CA LEU A 47 -3.49 2.96 0.83
C LEU A 47 -3.00 1.73 1.58
N ARG A 48 -1.81 1.27 1.23
CA ARG A 48 -1.11 0.18 1.92
C ARG A 48 0.31 0.58 2.22
N ALA A 49 0.93 -0.15 3.15
CA ALA A 49 2.33 0.02 3.45
C ALA A 49 3.09 -1.30 3.42
N ILE A 50 4.35 -1.24 2.97
CA ILE A 50 5.31 -2.33 3.12
C ILE A 50 6.45 -1.87 4.03
N ALA A 51 6.97 -2.80 4.84
CA ALA A 51 8.25 -2.63 5.49
C ALA A 51 9.36 -3.17 4.56
N ASN A 52 10.40 -2.37 4.38
CA ASN A 52 11.65 -2.78 3.77
C ASN A 52 12.75 -2.65 4.84
N ASP A 53 13.51 -3.71 5.05
CA ASP A 53 14.52 -3.77 6.11
C ASP A 53 15.67 -2.77 5.90
N VAL A 54 15.93 -2.39 4.65
CA VAL A 54 17.02 -1.48 4.26
C VAL A 54 16.53 -0.05 4.10
N ALA A 55 15.39 0.13 3.44
CA ALA A 55 14.91 1.44 3.00
C ALA A 55 13.71 1.98 3.82
N GLY A 56 13.30 1.25 4.85
CA GLY A 56 12.24 1.64 5.77
C GLY A 56 10.82 1.33 5.28
N THR A 57 9.83 1.98 5.89
CA THR A 57 8.41 1.79 5.55
C THR A 57 7.96 2.72 4.43
N PHE A 58 7.34 2.14 3.40
CA PHE A 58 6.77 2.85 2.26
C PHE A 58 5.25 2.80 2.31
N VAL A 59 4.59 3.94 2.17
CA VAL A 59 3.15 4.07 1.98
C VAL A 59 2.87 4.32 0.50
N PHE A 60 1.92 3.60 -0.07
CA PHE A 60 1.60 3.69 -1.49
C PHE A 60 0.11 3.44 -1.73
N ASP A 61 -0.39 3.91 -2.88
CA ASP A 61 -1.72 3.61 -3.37
C ASP A 61 -1.69 2.38 -4.27
N VAL A 62 -2.51 1.37 -3.96
CA VAL A 62 -2.55 0.13 -4.76
C VAL A 62 -3.03 0.36 -6.20
N ARG A 63 -3.74 1.45 -6.47
CA ARG A 63 -4.23 1.80 -7.82
C ARG A 63 -3.10 2.18 -8.77
N ASP A 64 -1.97 2.66 -8.24
CA ASP A 64 -0.78 2.97 -9.02
C ASP A 64 -0.03 1.70 -9.49
N LEU A 65 -0.32 0.56 -8.83
CA LEU A 65 0.23 -0.75 -9.21
C LEU A 65 -0.67 -1.50 -10.21
N ALA A 66 -1.97 -1.27 -10.16
CA ALA A 66 -2.95 -1.85 -11.07
C ALA A 66 -4.18 -0.93 -11.17
N ARG A 67 -4.29 -0.18 -12.27
CA ARG A 67 -5.35 0.83 -12.47
C ARG A 67 -6.78 0.27 -12.39
N CYS A 68 -6.97 -1.00 -12.73
CA CYS A 68 -8.28 -1.66 -12.63
C CYS A 68 -8.82 -1.74 -11.19
N LEU A 69 -7.95 -1.67 -10.17
CA LEU A 69 -8.34 -1.72 -8.77
C LEU A 69 -9.24 -0.55 -8.34
N ASP A 70 -9.19 0.61 -9.00
CA ASP A 70 -10.03 1.75 -8.59
C ASP A 70 -11.52 1.41 -8.74
N LEU A 71 -11.92 0.86 -9.89
CA LEU A 71 -13.31 0.46 -10.14
C LEU A 71 -13.73 -0.70 -9.25
N GLU A 72 -12.89 -1.73 -9.14
CA GLU A 72 -13.18 -2.93 -8.34
C GLU A 72 -13.38 -2.60 -6.86
N ILE A 73 -12.46 -1.85 -6.26
CA ILE A 73 -12.52 -1.52 -4.83
C ILE A 73 -13.71 -0.60 -4.50
N ARG A 74 -14.09 0.32 -5.39
CA ARG A 74 -15.23 1.22 -5.16
C ARG A 74 -16.57 0.49 -5.17
N GLN A 75 -16.68 -0.57 -5.97
CA GLN A 75 -17.91 -1.36 -6.09
C GLN A 75 -18.07 -2.41 -4.98
N LEU A 76 -16.99 -2.68 -4.24
CA LEU A 76 -16.98 -3.72 -3.22
C LEU A 76 -17.21 -3.16 -1.80
N PRO A 77 -17.87 -3.93 -0.93
CA PRO A 77 -17.85 -3.68 0.51
C PRO A 77 -16.40 -3.61 1.04
N ALA A 78 -16.17 -2.81 2.08
CA ALA A 78 -14.84 -2.63 2.66
C ALA A 78 -14.19 -3.96 3.11
N ARG A 79 -14.99 -4.92 3.58
CA ARG A 79 -14.52 -6.26 3.98
C ARG A 79 -13.91 -7.07 2.82
N ASP A 80 -14.34 -6.81 1.58
CA ASP A 80 -13.94 -7.60 0.39
C ASP A 80 -12.74 -6.96 -0.33
N THR A 81 -12.40 -5.71 0.02
CA THR A 81 -11.31 -4.93 -0.60
C THR A 81 -9.95 -5.65 -0.54
N LEU A 82 -9.63 -6.34 0.56
CA LEU A 82 -8.35 -7.04 0.70
C LEU A 82 -8.21 -8.24 -0.23
N GLY A 83 -9.31 -8.99 -0.41
CA GLY A 83 -9.36 -10.12 -1.33
C GLY A 83 -9.09 -9.68 -2.76
N VAL A 84 -9.76 -8.60 -3.21
CA VAL A 84 -9.58 -8.09 -4.57
C VAL A 84 -8.16 -7.58 -4.81
N ILE A 85 -7.58 -6.82 -3.88
CA ILE A 85 -6.19 -6.35 -3.97
C ILE A 85 -5.24 -7.53 -4.15
N THR A 86 -5.43 -8.60 -3.38
CA THR A 86 -4.58 -9.79 -3.43
C THR A 86 -4.69 -10.50 -4.78
N LEU A 87 -5.92 -10.78 -5.22
CA LEU A 87 -6.17 -11.51 -6.46
C LEU A 87 -5.66 -10.72 -7.66
N THR A 88 -5.93 -9.42 -7.71
CA THR A 88 -5.53 -8.55 -8.80
C THR A 88 -4.01 -8.41 -8.84
N LEU A 89 -3.33 -8.05 -7.74
CA LEU A 89 -1.87 -7.91 -7.75
C LEU A 89 -1.16 -9.25 -8.07
N ARG A 90 -1.71 -10.39 -7.64
CA ARG A 90 -1.19 -11.72 -8.02
C ARG A 90 -1.28 -12.00 -9.53
N GLN A 91 -2.11 -11.29 -10.27
CA GLN A 91 -2.16 -11.39 -11.73
C GLN A 91 -1.04 -10.61 -12.42
N PHE A 92 -0.64 -9.46 -11.85
CA PHE A 92 0.35 -8.56 -12.44
C PHE A 92 1.79 -8.87 -12.02
N TYR A 93 2.00 -9.48 -10.84
CA TYR A 93 3.33 -9.71 -10.29
C TYR A 93 3.58 -11.19 -10.00
N THR A 94 4.68 -11.73 -10.56
CA THR A 94 5.04 -13.15 -10.41
C THR A 94 5.53 -13.50 -9.00
N ASN A 95 6.31 -12.61 -8.39
CA ASN A 95 6.98 -12.83 -7.10
C ASN A 95 7.08 -11.55 -6.24
N ALA A 96 7.39 -11.74 -4.96
CA ALA A 96 7.42 -10.68 -3.95
C ALA A 96 8.49 -9.64 -4.22
N ALA A 97 9.63 -10.05 -4.76
CA ALA A 97 10.72 -9.15 -5.12
C ALA A 97 10.27 -8.16 -6.21
N ALA A 98 9.66 -8.66 -7.29
CA ALA A 98 9.15 -7.84 -8.39
C ALA A 98 8.09 -6.84 -7.91
N LEU A 99 7.15 -7.28 -7.08
CA LEU A 99 6.15 -6.40 -6.48
C LEU A 99 6.79 -5.31 -5.59
N ARG A 100 7.71 -5.69 -4.70
CA ARG A 100 8.38 -4.74 -3.80
C ARG A 100 9.22 -3.73 -4.56
N CYS A 101 9.97 -4.15 -5.58
CA CYS A 101 10.70 -3.23 -6.44
C CYS A 101 9.76 -2.20 -7.07
N LYS A 102 8.63 -2.64 -7.62
CA LYS A 102 7.66 -1.74 -8.23
C LYS A 102 7.05 -0.75 -7.24
N ILE A 103 6.74 -1.18 -6.01
CA ILE A 103 6.25 -0.29 -4.95
C ILE A 103 7.29 0.78 -4.62
N ILE A 104 8.54 0.39 -4.42
CA ILE A 104 9.63 1.32 -4.07
C ILE A 104 9.86 2.32 -5.20
N GLU A 105 9.88 1.86 -6.45
CA GLU A 105 9.97 2.72 -7.63
C GLU A 105 8.87 3.79 -7.62
N GLN A 106 7.60 3.40 -7.41
CA GLN A 106 6.48 4.35 -7.36
C GLN A 106 6.63 5.36 -6.23
N CYS A 107 7.00 4.91 -5.03
CA CYS A 107 7.18 5.80 -3.89
C CYS A 107 8.33 6.80 -4.08
N LEU A 108 9.42 6.39 -4.75
CA LEU A 108 10.56 7.26 -5.01
C LEU A 108 10.27 8.30 -6.10
N VAL A 109 9.50 7.93 -7.13
CA VAL A 109 9.05 8.87 -8.17
C VAL A 109 8.15 9.94 -7.55
N SER A 110 7.14 9.53 -6.77
CA SER A 110 6.24 10.47 -6.08
C SER A 110 6.98 11.40 -5.10
N PHE A 111 8.11 10.97 -4.54
CA PHE A 111 8.93 11.83 -3.68
C PHE A 111 9.69 12.90 -4.48
N ARG A 112 10.21 12.54 -5.66
CA ARG A 112 10.92 13.49 -6.54
C ARG A 112 9.99 14.57 -7.07
N ASP A 113 8.80 14.19 -7.52
CA ASP A 113 7.81 15.15 -8.05
C ASP A 113 7.40 16.21 -7.00
N VAL A 114 7.35 15.83 -5.72
CA VAL A 114 7.09 16.77 -4.61
C VAL A 114 8.27 17.69 -4.36
N MET A 115 9.51 17.18 -4.43
CA MET A 115 10.70 18.02 -4.24
C MET A 115 10.90 19.02 -5.38
N ASP A 116 10.67 18.61 -6.63
CA ASP A 116 10.80 19.48 -7.79
C ASP A 116 9.75 20.60 -7.79
N GLN A 117 8.54 20.33 -7.27
CA GLN A 117 7.51 21.36 -7.07
C GLN A 117 7.81 22.34 -5.93
N GLN A 118 8.62 21.95 -4.94
CA GLN A 118 9.02 22.84 -3.84
C GLN A 118 10.21 23.74 -4.18
N VAL A 119 11.04 23.37 -5.14
CA VAL A 119 12.18 24.20 -5.60
C VAL A 119 11.75 25.23 -6.66
N ALA A 120 10.61 24.98 -7.33
CA ALA A 120 10.06 25.86 -8.36
C ALA A 120 9.08 26.93 -7.85
N ALA A 121 8.83 26.99 -6.52
CA ALA A 121 7.92 27.95 -5.86
C ALA A 121 8.69 28.93 -4.98
#